data_AF-A0A752GGZ7-F1
#
_entry.id   AF-A0A752GGZ7-F1
#
_cell.length_a   1.000
_cell.length_b   1.000
_cell.length_c   1.000
_cell.angle_alpha   90.00
_cell.angle_beta   90.00
_cell.angle_gamma   90.00
#
_symmetry.space_group_name_H-M   'P 1'
#
loop_
_entity.id
_entity.type
_entity.pdbx_description
1 polymer ?
#
loop_
_entity_poly.entity_id
_entity_poly.type
_entity_poly.pdbx_seq_one_letter_code
_entity_poly.pdbx_strand_id
1 'polypeptide(L)'
;MVFRIASSPYTHNQRQTSRIMLLVVIAALPGIAAQTWFFGWGTLFQIVLAAITALVAEAIVLRLRKQSVASHLQDYSALLTGLLLAVSIPPLAPW
;
A
#
# COMPACT_ATOMS: atom_id res chain seq x y z
N MET A 1 -47.39 7.45 -8.45
CA MET A 1 -46.59 6.20 -8.59
C MET A 1 -45.12 6.58 -8.55
N VAL A 2 -44.35 6.10 -7.57
CA VAL A 2 -42.91 6.36 -7.48
C VAL A 2 -42.18 5.34 -8.35
N PHE A 3 -41.55 5.80 -9.43
CA PHE A 3 -40.63 4.98 -10.22
C PHE A 3 -39.35 4.77 -9.40
N ARG A 4 -39.06 3.53 -9.02
CA ARG A 4 -37.73 3.17 -8.50
C ARG A 4 -36.74 3.21 -9.65
N ILE A 5 -35.88 4.23 -9.68
CA ILE A 5 -34.66 4.20 -10.48
C ILE A 5 -33.79 3.09 -9.87
N ALA A 6 -33.81 1.91 -10.49
CA ALA A 6 -32.83 0.88 -10.20
C ALA A 6 -31.50 1.39 -10.75
N SER A 7 -30.55 1.72 -9.86
CA SER A 7 -29.16 1.91 -10.27
C SER A 7 -28.71 0.67 -11.05
N SER A 8 -28.01 0.89 -12.16
CA SER A 8 -27.35 -0.17 -12.90
C SER A 8 -26.59 -1.07 -11.92
N PRO A 9 -26.65 -2.42 -12.06
CA PRO A 9 -26.11 -3.34 -11.08
C PRO A 9 -24.58 -3.26 -11.10
N TYR A 10 -24.04 -2.30 -10.36
CA TYR A 10 -22.62 -2.18 -10.02
C TYR A 10 -22.25 -3.17 -8.89
N THR A 11 -22.98 -4.28 -8.79
CA THR A 11 -22.80 -5.34 -7.80
C THR A 11 -21.82 -6.42 -8.29
N HIS A 12 -21.40 -6.37 -9.56
CA HIS A 12 -20.42 -7.31 -10.11
C HIS A 12 -19.00 -6.75 -10.11
N ASN A 13 -18.50 -6.36 -8.93
CA ASN A 13 -17.06 -6.13 -8.77
C ASN A 13 -16.49 -7.17 -7.80
N GLN A 14 -16.28 -8.38 -8.31
CA GLN A 14 -15.53 -9.47 -7.66
C GLN A 14 -14.02 -9.17 -7.54
N ARG A 15 -13.56 -7.98 -7.97
CA ARG A 15 -12.18 -7.54 -7.73
C ARG A 15 -12.11 -6.83 -6.40
N GLN A 16 -11.77 -7.60 -5.36
CA GLN A 16 -11.41 -7.01 -4.07
C GLN A 16 -10.22 -6.05 -4.26
N THR A 17 -10.34 -4.84 -3.73
CA THR A 17 -9.31 -3.80 -3.79
C THR A 17 -7.96 -4.30 -3.26
N SER A 18 -7.96 -5.07 -2.17
CA SER A 18 -6.78 -5.74 -1.61
C SER A 18 -6.00 -6.56 -2.64
N ARG A 19 -6.68 -7.28 -3.53
CA ARG A 19 -6.03 -8.04 -4.62
C ARG A 19 -5.31 -7.14 -5.62
N ILE A 20 -5.92 -6.01 -5.96
CA ILE A 20 -5.30 -5.04 -6.88
C ILE A 20 -4.08 -4.40 -6.21
N MET A 21 -4.18 -4.01 -4.94
CA MET A 21 -3.05 -3.43 -4.19
C MET A 21 -1.88 -4.41 -4.09
N LEU A 22 -2.14 -5.69 -3.83
CA LEU A 22 -1.12 -6.74 -3.83
C LEU A 22 -0.48 -6.92 -5.21
N LEU A 23 -1.26 -6.87 -6.30
CA LEU A 23 -0.71 -6.92 -7.66
C LEU A 23 0.24 -5.75 -7.94
N VAL A 24 -0.07 -4.54 -7.44
CA VAL A 24 0.83 -3.39 -7.58
C VAL A 24 2.14 -3.60 -6.82
N VAL A 25 2.07 -4.14 -5.60
CA VAL A 25 3.28 -4.48 -4.82
C VAL A 25 4.14 -5.50 -5.57
N ILE A 26 3.53 -6.54 -6.14
CA ILE A 26 4.26 -7.54 -6.94
C ILE A 26 4.86 -6.90 -8.21
N ALA A 27 4.10 -6.05 -8.90
CA ALA A 27 4.57 -5.35 -10.09
C ALA A 27 5.73 -4.38 -9.80
N ALA A 28 5.83 -3.87 -8.56
CA ALA A 28 6.92 -3.01 -8.13
C ALA A 28 8.22 -3.77 -7.78
N LEU A 29 8.16 -5.08 -7.51
CA LEU A 29 9.34 -5.90 -7.19
C LEU A 29 10.48 -5.82 -8.23
N PRO A 30 10.24 -5.95 -9.56
CA PRO A 30 11.32 -5.80 -10.54
C PRO A 30 11.93 -4.40 -10.54
N GLY A 31 11.13 -3.35 -10.28
CA GLY A 31 11.64 -1.98 -10.14
C GLY A 31 12.55 -1.82 -8.92
N ILE A 32 12.15 -2.37 -7.78
CA ILE A 32 12.96 -2.41 -6.56
C ILE A 32 14.26 -3.19 -6.80
N ALA A 33 14.20 -4.32 -7.51
CA ALA A 33 15.38 -5.11 -7.84
C ALA A 33 16.37 -4.35 -8.74
N ALA A 34 15.87 -3.57 -9.70
CA ALA A 34 16.73 -2.68 -10.47
C ALA A 34 17.34 -1.58 -9.59
N GLN A 35 16.53 -0.97 -8.72
CA GLN A 35 16.98 0.08 -7.81
C GLN A 35 18.06 -0.41 -6.83
N THR A 36 17.92 -1.61 -6.26
CA THR A 36 18.93 -2.22 -5.38
C THR A 36 20.20 -2.58 -6.15
N TRP A 37 20.11 -2.96 -7.42
CA TRP A 37 21.28 -3.22 -8.26
C TRP A 37 22.09 -1.95 -8.56
N PHE A 38 21.44 -0.82 -8.87
CA PHE A 38 22.13 0.43 -9.19
C PHE A 38 22.64 1.19 -7.95
N PHE A 39 21.87 1.21 -6.87
CA PHE A 39 22.16 2.05 -5.69
C PHE A 39 22.67 1.25 -4.47
N GLY A 40 22.77 -0.07 -4.58
CA GLY A 40 23.27 -0.95 -3.52
C GLY A 40 22.26 -1.20 -2.40
N TRP A 41 22.75 -1.80 -1.30
CA TRP A 41 21.92 -2.32 -0.20
C TRP A 41 21.20 -1.25 0.64
N GLY A 42 21.61 0.02 0.57
CA GLY A 42 20.97 1.10 1.33
C GLY A 42 19.48 1.29 0.98
N THR A 43 19.13 1.07 -0.28
CA THR A 43 17.73 1.11 -0.76
C THR A 43 16.81 0.12 -0.04
N LEU A 44 17.31 -1.09 0.26
CA LEU A 44 16.56 -2.12 0.97
C LEU A 44 16.22 -1.67 2.40
N PHE A 45 17.19 -1.08 3.11
CA PHE A 45 16.94 -0.54 4.45
C PHE A 45 15.93 0.59 4.43
N GLN A 46 16.02 1.51 3.46
CA GLN A 46 15.07 2.60 3.30
C GLN A 46 13.65 2.10 3.02
N ILE A 47 13.49 1.10 2.16
CA ILE A 47 12.19 0.49 1.85
C ILE A 47 11.60 -0.18 3.10
N VAL A 48 12.39 -0.96 3.84
CA VAL A 48 11.92 -1.62 5.06
C VAL A 48 11.53 -0.60 6.12
N LEU A 49 12.34 0.45 6.32
CA LEU A 49 12.03 1.50 7.30
C LEU A 49 10.75 2.26 6.92
N ALA A 50 10.58 2.63 5.66
CA ALA A 50 9.38 3.30 5.16
C ALA A 50 8.14 2.39 5.28
N ALA A 51 8.26 1.10 4.98
CA ALA A 51 7.16 0.15 5.12
C ALA A 51 6.74 -0.01 6.60
N ILE A 52 7.70 -0.14 7.52
CA ILE A 52 7.42 -0.25 8.96
C ILE A 52 6.77 1.04 9.47
N THR A 53 7.31 2.21 9.13
CA THR A 53 6.76 3.49 9.57
C THR A 53 5.34 3.71 9.05
N ALA A 54 5.06 3.35 7.79
CA ALA A 54 3.72 3.43 7.21
C ALA A 54 2.72 2.49 7.92
N LEU A 55 3.12 1.24 8.20
CA LEU A 55 2.28 0.29 8.93
C LEU A 55 1.99 0.76 10.37
N VAL A 56 3.00 1.30 11.05
CA VAL A 56 2.85 1.84 12.42
C VAL A 56 1.93 3.07 12.40
N ALA A 57 2.12 3.99 11.45
CA ALA A 57 1.28 5.17 11.32
C ALA A 57 -0.19 4.80 11.06
N GLU A 58 -0.44 3.87 10.14
CA GLU A 58 -1.80 3.39 9.85
C GLU A 58 -2.40 2.68 11.07
N ALA A 59 -1.65 1.82 11.75
CA ALA A 59 -2.11 1.16 12.97
C ALA A 59 -2.47 2.16 14.09
N ILE A 60 -1.68 3.23 14.26
CA ILE A 60 -1.96 4.29 15.23
C ILE A 60 -3.25 5.02 14.86
N VAL A 61 -3.41 5.44 13.60
CA VAL A 61 -4.59 6.16 13.12
C VAL A 61 -5.86 5.30 13.26
N LEU A 62 -5.78 4.01 12.91
CA LEU A 62 -6.90 3.07 13.05
C LEU A 62 -7.28 2.84 14.52
N ARG A 63 -6.28 2.73 15.40
CA ARG A 63 -6.50 2.62 16.84
C ARG A 63 -7.18 3.88 17.39
N LEU A 64 -6.77 5.07 16.96
CA LEU A 64 -7.42 6.33 17.31
C LEU A 64 -8.85 6.41 16.77
N ARG A 65 -9.11 5.87 15.57
CA ARG A 65 -10.45 5.77 14.97
C ARG A 65 -11.33 4.67 15.57
N LYS A 66 -10.83 3.87 16.52
CA LYS A 66 -11.53 2.70 17.09
C LYS A 66 -12.00 1.69 16.03
N GLN A 67 -11.30 1.61 14.90
CA GLN A 67 -11.63 0.68 13.82
C GLN A 67 -10.83 -0.62 13.95
N SER A 68 -11.30 -1.68 13.30
CA SER A 68 -10.66 -3.00 13.32
C SER A 68 -9.33 -2.97 12.58
N VAL A 69 -8.25 -2.79 13.34
CA VAL A 69 -6.86 -2.76 12.83
C VAL A 69 -6.56 -3.99 11.96
N ALA A 70 -6.99 -5.17 12.39
CA ALA A 70 -6.74 -6.42 11.66
C ALA A 70 -7.41 -6.49 10.27
N SER A 71 -8.59 -5.89 10.10
CA SER A 71 -9.29 -5.93 8.81
C SER A 71 -8.72 -4.93 7.81
N HIS A 72 -8.25 -3.77 8.29
CA HIS A 72 -7.65 -2.75 7.41
C HIS A 72 -6.20 -3.07 7.05
N LEU A 73 -5.43 -3.71 7.95
CA LEU A 73 -4.07 -4.15 7.61
C LEU A 73 -4.05 -5.22 6.50
N GLN A 74 -5.16 -5.94 6.28
CA GLN A 74 -5.30 -6.92 5.20
C GLN A 74 -5.52 -6.30 3.81
N ASP A 75 -5.74 -4.99 3.72
CA ASP A 75 -5.93 -4.30 2.43
C ASP A 75 -4.60 -3.96 1.72
N TYR A 76 -3.44 -4.18 2.36
CA TYR A 76 -2.10 -3.86 1.83
C TYR A 76 -1.86 -2.37 1.50
N SER A 77 -2.77 -1.48 1.89
CA SER A 77 -2.73 -0.06 1.56
C SER A 77 -1.53 0.66 2.20
N ALA A 78 -1.28 0.51 3.51
CA ALA A 78 -0.09 1.12 4.13
C ALA A 78 1.22 0.56 3.59
N LEU A 79 1.29 -0.75 3.30
CA LEU A 79 2.50 -1.36 2.74
C LEU A 79 2.81 -0.75 1.38
N LEU A 80 1.81 -0.68 0.49
CA LEU A 80 1.95 -0.05 -0.82
C LEU A 80 2.36 1.42 -0.70
N THR A 81 1.75 2.16 0.23
CA THR A 81 2.06 3.58 0.46
C THR A 81 3.51 3.77 0.93
N GLY A 82 3.97 2.99 1.90
CA GLY A 82 5.35 3.04 2.39
C GLY A 82 6.36 2.66 1.32
N LEU A 83 6.05 1.65 0.51
CA LEU A 83 6.89 1.21 -0.61
C LEU A 83 7.01 2.30 -1.68
N LEU A 84 5.90 2.90 -2.11
CA LEU A 84 5.91 3.98 -3.10
C LEU A 84 6.63 5.23 -2.59
N LEU A 85 6.48 5.57 -1.31
CA LEU A 85 7.24 6.64 -0.68
C LEU A 85 8.74 6.36 -0.70
N ALA A 86 9.16 5.16 -0.32
CA ALA A 86 10.58 4.78 -0.33
C ALA A 86 11.20 4.85 -1.74
N VAL A 87 10.48 4.38 -2.76
CA VAL A 87 10.92 4.44 -4.15
C VAL A 87 10.99 5.87 -4.67
N SER A 88 10.10 6.76 -4.19
CA SER A 88 10.06 8.17 -4.62
C SER A 88 11.16 9.03 -4.00
N ILE A 89 11.75 8.61 -2.88
CA ILE A 89 12.83 9.33 -2.21
C ILE A 89 14.17 8.86 -2.79
N PRO A 90 15.10 9.79 -3.13
CA PRO A 90 16.41 9.41 -3.62
C PRO A 90 17.17 8.56 -2.58
N PRO A 91 17.85 7.48 -3.00
CA PRO A 91 18.49 6.53 -2.09
C PRO A 91 19.77 7.04 -1.40
N LEU A 92 20.21 8.25 -1.76
CA LEU A 92 21.29 8.98 -1.09
C LEU A 92 20.78 9.85 0.07
N ALA A 93 19.48 9.78 0.39
CA ALA A 93 18.94 10.47 1.57
C ALA A 93 19.62 9.91 2.83
N PRO A 94 20.16 10.77 3.72
CA PRO A 94 20.66 10.33 5.01
C PRO A 94 19.45 9.82 5.81
N TRP A 95 19.42 8.50 6.01
CA TRP A 95 18.37 7.72 6.68
C TRP A 95 18.52 7.80 8.19
#